data_AF-A0A8T0E969-F1
#
_entry.id   AF-A0A8T0E969-F1
#
_cell.length_a   1.000
_cell.length_b   1.000
_cell.length_c   1.000
_cell.angle_alpha   90.00
_cell.angle_beta   90.00
_cell.angle_gamma   90.00
#
_symmetry.space_group_name_H-M   'P 1'
#
loop_
_entity.id
_entity.type
_entity.pdbx_description
1 polymer ?
#
loop_
_entity_poly.entity_id
_entity_poly.type
_entity_poly.pdbx_seq_one_letter_code
_entity_poly.pdbx_strand_id
1 'polypeptide(L)'
;MRHRDHVYLSANCISFLSVVEDMESDQLPHFKNLEQYRDVTNTTIDTNYFSITLKNTKDRFAERFEQFKTNKRTLAFIVNPLNTNTNEINIEPFGMDVGSLQMQLLDLKTKDLWSGKFTELKKKLEVQKCMQFAQNKWTSLKEIPR
;
A
#
# COMPACT_ATOMS: atom_id res chain seq x y z
N MET A 1 15.04 -2.84 -5.14
CA MET A 1 13.72 -3.52 -5.23
C MET A 1 13.03 -3.19 -6.57
N ARG A 2 13.65 -3.46 -7.72
CA ARG A 2 13.04 -3.17 -9.04
C ARG A 2 13.24 -4.27 -10.08
N HIS A 3 14.07 -5.27 -9.78
CA HIS A 3 14.37 -6.38 -10.70
C HIS A 3 13.61 -7.67 -10.42
N ARG A 4 13.02 -7.83 -9.23
CA ARG A 4 12.26 -9.05 -8.90
C ARG A 4 10.83 -9.02 -9.42
N ASP A 5 10.20 -7.86 -9.52
CA ASP A 5 8.79 -7.76 -9.89
C ASP A 5 8.53 -8.15 -11.36
N HIS A 6 9.50 -7.91 -12.26
CA HIS A 6 9.38 -8.29 -13.67
C HIS A 6 9.37 -9.80 -13.91
N VAL A 7 10.08 -10.59 -13.09
CA VAL A 7 10.20 -12.05 -13.27
C VAL A 7 8.94 -12.78 -12.78
N TYR A 8 8.31 -12.27 -11.71
CA TYR A 8 7.05 -12.84 -11.22
C TYR A 8 5.86 -12.52 -12.13
N LEU A 9 5.85 -11.34 -12.76
CA LEU A 9 4.85 -10.99 -13.78
C LEU A 9 5.02 -11.84 -15.05
N SER A 10 6.24 -12.11 -15.51
CA SER A 10 6.46 -12.93 -16.71
C SER A 10 6.08 -14.39 -16.51
N ALA A 11 6.37 -14.98 -15.34
CA ALA A 11 5.99 -16.36 -15.03
C ALA A 11 4.46 -16.57 -14.96
N ASN A 12 3.72 -15.59 -14.41
CA ASN A 12 2.25 -15.63 -14.36
C ASN A 12 1.59 -15.33 -15.72
N CYS A 13 2.23 -14.56 -16.60
CA CYS A 13 1.73 -14.40 -17.97
C CYS A 13 1.88 -15.70 -18.78
N ILE A 14 2.95 -16.47 -18.56
CA ILE A 14 3.17 -17.76 -19.21
C ILE A 14 2.15 -18.81 -18.73
N SER A 15 1.74 -18.79 -17.47
CA SER A 15 0.69 -19.70 -16.95
C SER A 15 -0.72 -19.36 -17.44
N PHE A 16 -1.03 -18.09 -17.73
CA PHE A 16 -2.35 -17.73 -18.26
C PHE A 16 -2.49 -18.02 -19.75
N LEU A 17 -1.44 -17.80 -20.53
CA LEU A 17 -1.44 -18.08 -21.97
C LEU A 17 -1.65 -19.57 -22.26
N SER A 18 -0.95 -20.45 -21.53
CA SER A 18 -1.13 -21.90 -21.63
C SER A 18 -2.55 -22.33 -21.27
N VAL A 19 -3.19 -21.71 -20.28
CA VAL A 19 -4.60 -21.99 -19.94
C VAL A 19 -5.56 -21.57 -21.05
N VAL A 20 -5.32 -20.45 -21.73
CA VAL A 20 -6.16 -20.01 -22.86
C VAL A 20 -5.97 -20.92 -24.08
N GLU A 21 -4.72 -21.27 -24.40
CA GLU A 21 -4.37 -22.17 -25.50
C GLU A 21 -4.98 -23.58 -25.31
N ASP A 22 -4.99 -24.09 -24.07
CA ASP A 22 -5.65 -25.36 -23.73
C ASP A 22 -7.17 -25.34 -23.97
N MET A 23 -7.82 -24.22 -23.67
CA MET A 23 -9.26 -24.05 -23.87
C MET A 23 -9.61 -23.81 -25.34
N GLU A 24 -8.72 -23.17 -26.11
CA GLU A 24 -8.93 -22.98 -27.55
C GLU A 24 -8.70 -24.26 -28.36
N SER A 25 -7.75 -25.09 -27.94
CA SER A 25 -7.42 -26.36 -28.60
C SER A 25 -8.36 -27.51 -28.22
N ASP A 26 -9.13 -27.37 -27.13
CA ASP A 26 -9.93 -28.43 -26.50
C ASP A 26 -9.10 -29.68 -26.11
N GLN A 27 -7.77 -29.56 -26.08
CA GLN A 27 -6.89 -30.67 -25.74
C GLN A 27 -6.69 -30.80 -24.23
N LEU A 28 -6.88 -29.71 -23.47
CA LEU A 28 -6.77 -29.67 -22.00
C LEU A 28 -5.50 -30.33 -21.40
N PRO A 29 -4.31 -30.28 -22.02
CA PRO A 29 -3.12 -31.02 -21.54
C PRO A 29 -2.64 -30.59 -20.14
N HIS A 30 -2.94 -29.36 -19.71
CA HIS A 30 -2.62 -28.86 -18.37
C HIS A 30 -3.76 -29.09 -17.35
N PHE A 31 -4.91 -29.59 -17.81
CA PHE A 31 -6.12 -29.81 -17.01
C PHE A 31 -6.56 -31.28 -17.00
N LYS A 32 -5.65 -32.20 -16.63
CA LYS A 32 -5.87 -33.66 -16.61
C LYS A 32 -7.17 -34.10 -15.92
N ASN A 33 -7.59 -33.41 -14.86
CA ASN A 33 -8.84 -33.73 -14.16
C ASN A 33 -10.08 -33.39 -14.99
N LEU A 34 -10.05 -32.30 -15.77
CA LEU A 34 -11.14 -31.92 -16.67
C LEU A 34 -11.20 -32.84 -17.89
N GLU A 35 -10.03 -33.19 -18.44
CA GLU A 35 -9.89 -34.22 -19.48
C GLU A 35 -10.49 -35.55 -19.00
N GLN A 36 -10.06 -36.04 -17.83
CA GLN A 36 -10.59 -37.28 -17.25
C GLN A 36 -12.10 -37.19 -17.00
N TYR A 37 -12.61 -36.06 -16.51
CA TYR A 37 -14.03 -35.86 -16.31
C TYR A 37 -14.79 -35.99 -17.63
N ARG A 38 -14.36 -35.28 -18.68
CA ARG A 38 -14.94 -35.36 -20.03
C ARG A 38 -14.98 -36.79 -20.55
N ASP A 39 -13.87 -37.51 -20.40
CA ASP A 39 -13.73 -38.87 -20.94
C ASP A 39 -14.61 -39.88 -20.17
N VAL A 40 -14.73 -39.74 -18.85
CA VAL A 40 -15.53 -40.63 -17.99
C VAL A 40 -17.04 -40.37 -18.14
N THR A 41 -17.46 -39.12 -18.21
CA THR A 41 -18.88 -38.75 -18.24
C THR A 41 -19.43 -38.60 -19.67
N ASN A 42 -18.56 -38.60 -20.68
CA ASN A 42 -18.88 -38.30 -22.08
C ASN A 42 -19.62 -36.95 -22.24
N THR A 43 -19.39 -36.00 -21.34
CA THR A 43 -20.01 -34.66 -21.38
C THR A 43 -19.14 -33.69 -22.18
N THR A 44 -19.76 -32.89 -23.05
CA THR A 44 -19.07 -31.78 -23.72
C THR A 44 -18.76 -30.66 -22.73
N ILE A 45 -17.48 -30.31 -22.61
CA ILE A 45 -17.05 -29.11 -21.89
C ILE A 45 -17.11 -27.95 -22.87
N ASP A 46 -17.84 -26.88 -22.52
CA ASP A 46 -17.88 -25.65 -23.33
C ASP A 46 -16.59 -24.84 -23.15
N THR A 47 -15.52 -25.33 -23.75
CA THR A 47 -14.19 -24.70 -23.71
C THR A 47 -14.18 -23.34 -24.41
N ASN A 48 -15.06 -23.12 -25.38
CA ASN A 48 -15.24 -21.82 -26.04
C ASN A 48 -15.79 -20.76 -25.07
N TYR A 49 -16.80 -21.10 -24.26
CA TYR A 49 -17.30 -20.21 -23.19
C TYR A 49 -16.19 -19.84 -22.21
N PHE A 50 -15.39 -20.82 -21.76
CA PHE A 50 -14.26 -20.56 -20.87
C PHE A 50 -13.20 -19.68 -21.52
N SER A 51 -12.82 -19.94 -22.77
CA SER A 51 -11.84 -19.14 -23.51
C SER A 51 -12.28 -17.67 -23.62
N ILE A 52 -13.53 -17.42 -24.03
CA ILE A 52 -14.09 -16.07 -24.12
C ILE A 52 -14.10 -15.38 -22.75
N THR A 53 -14.56 -16.09 -21.71
CA THR A 53 -14.66 -15.55 -20.35
C THR A 53 -13.29 -15.24 -19.76
N LEU A 54 -12.29 -16.10 -20.00
CA LEU A 54 -10.91 -15.90 -19.56
C LEU A 54 -10.28 -14.69 -20.26
N LYS A 55 -10.43 -14.58 -21.59
CA LYS A 55 -9.93 -13.41 -22.34
C LYS A 55 -10.54 -12.11 -21.82
N ASN A 56 -11.87 -12.06 -21.67
CA ASN A 56 -12.56 -10.89 -21.15
C ASN A 56 -12.11 -10.52 -19.73
N THR A 57 -11.90 -11.53 -18.88
CA THR A 57 -11.39 -11.34 -17.51
C THR A 57 -9.97 -10.78 -17.53
N LYS A 58 -9.10 -11.31 -18.39
CA LYS A 58 -7.71 -10.85 -18.57
C LYS A 58 -7.68 -9.39 -18.99
N ASP A 59 -8.46 -9.04 -20.01
CA ASP A 59 -8.46 -7.69 -20.58
C ASP A 59 -9.03 -6.69 -19.58
N ARG A 60 -10.12 -7.04 -18.87
CA ARG A 60 -10.68 -6.22 -17.81
C ARG A 60 -9.72 -6.04 -16.63
N PHE A 61 -9.02 -7.11 -16.24
CA PHE A 61 -7.99 -7.01 -15.20
C PHE A 61 -6.86 -6.08 -15.64
N ALA A 62 -6.37 -6.23 -16.87
CA ALA A 62 -5.32 -5.37 -17.42
C ALA A 62 -5.75 -3.90 -17.42
N GLU A 63 -6.98 -3.61 -17.86
CA GLU A 63 -7.55 -2.26 -17.83
C GLU A 63 -7.58 -1.69 -16.40
N ARG A 64 -8.09 -2.45 -15.42
CA ARG A 64 -8.11 -2.04 -14.01
C ARG A 64 -6.72 -1.90 -13.41
N PHE A 65 -5.77 -2.74 -13.82
CA PHE A 65 -4.39 -2.67 -13.35
C PHE A 65 -3.67 -1.42 -13.90
N GLU A 66 -3.93 -1.04 -15.15
CA GLU A 66 -3.45 0.24 -15.69
C GLU A 66 -4.04 1.43 -14.92
N GLN A 67 -5.35 1.42 -14.67
CA GLN A 67 -6.00 2.43 -13.81
C GLN A 67 -5.41 2.45 -12.39
N PHE A 68 -5.07 1.29 -11.83
CA PHE A 68 -4.43 1.22 -10.52
C PHE A 68 -3.04 1.89 -10.53
N LYS A 69 -2.26 1.70 -11.59
CA LYS A 69 -0.94 2.34 -11.72
C LYS A 69 -1.02 3.87 -11.76
N THR A 70 -2.09 4.45 -12.30
CA THR A 70 -2.27 5.91 -12.29
C THR A 70 -2.54 6.46 -10.89
N ASN A 71 -3.05 5.64 -9.96
CA ASN A 71 -3.25 5.98 -8.54
C ASN A 71 -1.95 5.95 -7.70
N LYS A 72 -0.78 5.89 -8.33
CA LYS A 72 0.53 5.87 -7.66
C LYS A 72 0.69 6.96 -6.60
N ARG A 73 0.20 8.17 -6.87
CA ARG A 73 0.28 9.29 -5.91
C ARG A 73 -0.64 9.10 -4.70
N THR A 74 -1.84 8.57 -4.92
CA THR A 74 -2.76 8.18 -3.84
C THR A 74 -2.15 7.09 -2.96
N LEU A 75 -1.43 6.12 -3.53
CA LEU A 75 -0.69 5.12 -2.73
C LEU A 75 0.48 5.72 -1.96
N ALA A 76 1.21 6.68 -2.56
CA ALA A 76 2.29 7.39 -1.87
C ALA A 76 1.77 8.18 -0.65
N PHE A 77 0.56 8.74 -0.74
CA PHE A 77 -0.11 9.39 0.38
C PHE A 77 -0.35 8.45 1.57
N ILE A 78 -0.75 7.20 1.33
CA ILE A 78 -0.98 6.22 2.42
C ILE A 78 0.31 5.97 3.20
N VAL A 79 1.46 5.90 2.50
CA VAL A 79 2.77 5.64 3.12
C VAL A 79 3.34 6.90 3.77
N ASN A 80 3.11 8.07 3.17
CA ASN A 80 3.69 9.34 3.63
C ASN A 80 2.70 10.51 3.46
N PRO A 81 1.69 10.60 4.34
CA PRO A 81 0.57 11.52 4.16
C PRO A 81 0.98 12.98 4.28
N LEU A 82 1.95 13.30 5.14
CA LEU A 82 2.36 14.68 5.43
C LEU A 82 3.14 15.35 4.29
N ASN A 83 3.80 14.55 3.45
CA ASN A 83 4.72 15.02 2.41
C ASN A 83 4.15 14.92 0.99
N THR A 84 2.93 14.40 0.82
CA THR A 84 2.33 14.23 -0.50
C THR A 84 1.55 15.49 -0.90
N ASN A 85 1.69 15.91 -2.17
CA ASN A 85 0.91 17.02 -2.72
C ASN A 85 -0.57 16.61 -2.88
N THR A 86 -1.45 17.18 -2.07
CA THR A 86 -2.90 16.87 -2.06
C THR A 86 -3.59 17.19 -3.37
N ASN A 87 -3.08 18.14 -4.15
CA ASN A 87 -3.68 18.55 -5.42
C ASN A 87 -3.50 17.50 -6.52
N GLU A 88 -2.60 16.54 -6.30
CA GLU A 88 -2.26 15.49 -7.26
C GLU A 88 -2.83 14.11 -6.87
N ILE A 89 -3.60 14.04 -5.78
CA ILE A 89 -4.22 12.81 -5.29
C ILE A 89 -5.61 12.67 -5.93
N ASN A 90 -5.86 11.53 -6.57
CA ASN A 90 -7.20 11.20 -7.04
C ASN A 90 -8.04 10.67 -5.86
N ILE A 91 -9.02 11.46 -5.44
CA ILE A 91 -9.90 11.13 -4.30
C ILE A 91 -11.36 10.90 -4.70
N GLU A 92 -11.71 11.20 -5.95
CA GLU A 92 -13.06 10.99 -6.51
C GLU A 92 -13.57 9.56 -6.30
N PRO A 93 -12.77 8.48 -6.49
CA PRO A 93 -13.24 7.11 -6.29
C PRO A 93 -13.70 6.79 -4.88
N PHE A 94 -13.32 7.60 -3.88
CA PHE A 94 -13.68 7.39 -2.47
C PHE A 94 -14.86 8.25 -2.02
N GLY A 95 -15.45 9.05 -2.92
CA GLY A 95 -16.55 9.96 -2.58
C GLY A 95 -16.15 11.04 -1.56
N MET A 96 -14.85 11.38 -1.50
CA MET A 96 -14.31 12.33 -0.54
C MET A 96 -14.21 13.72 -1.15
N ASP A 97 -14.60 14.73 -0.37
CA ASP A 97 -14.39 16.14 -0.72
C ASP A 97 -12.92 16.56 -0.49
N VAL A 98 -12.37 17.34 -1.43
CA VAL A 98 -10.99 17.86 -1.38
C VAL A 98 -10.78 18.74 -0.14
N GLY A 99 -11.76 19.57 0.21
CA GLY A 99 -11.70 20.43 1.39
C GLY A 99 -11.63 19.64 2.68
N SER A 100 -12.43 18.59 2.82
CA SER A 100 -12.40 17.68 3.97
C SER A 100 -11.04 16.98 4.13
N LEU A 101 -10.45 16.48 3.03
CA LEU A 101 -9.12 15.88 3.08
C LEU A 101 -8.04 16.90 3.49
N GLN A 102 -8.10 18.11 2.94
CA GLN A 102 -7.15 19.17 3.30
C GLN A 102 -7.26 19.57 4.78
N MET A 103 -8.48 19.68 5.32
CA MET A 103 -8.69 19.97 6.74
C MET A 103 -8.12 18.88 7.65
N GLN A 104 -8.37 17.60 7.33
CA GLN A 104 -7.80 16.48 8.10
C GLN A 104 -6.26 16.46 8.02
N LEU A 105 -5.68 16.81 6.86
CA LEU A 105 -4.23 16.87 6.72
C LEU A 105 -3.60 18.03 7.51
N LEU A 106 -4.28 19.17 7.58
CA LEU A 106 -3.85 20.31 8.40
C LEU A 106 -3.84 19.96 9.90
N ASP A 107 -4.89 19.27 10.37
CA ASP A 107 -4.95 18.80 11.75
C ASP A 107 -3.81 17.82 12.06
N LEU A 108 -3.56 16.87 11.14
CA LEU A 108 -2.46 15.90 11.28
C LEU A 108 -1.07 16.56 11.32
N LYS A 109 -0.80 17.54 10.43
CA LYS A 109 0.45 18.33 10.43
C LYS A 109 0.62 19.10 11.73
N THR A 110 -0.46 19.69 12.22
CA THR A 110 -0.46 20.49 13.43
C THR A 110 -0.16 19.60 14.64
N LYS A 111 -0.79 18.43 14.73
CA LYS A 111 -0.53 17.43 15.78
C LYS A 111 0.93 16.99 15.80
N ASP A 112 1.52 16.65 14.66
CA ASP A 112 2.92 16.22 14.58
C ASP A 112 3.88 17.35 15.01
N LEU A 113 3.68 18.57 14.50
CA LEU A 113 4.45 19.76 14.87
C LEU A 113 4.38 20.02 16.39
N TRP A 114 3.19 19.99 16.98
CA TRP A 114 3.01 20.21 18.40
C TRP A 114 3.68 19.12 19.23
N SER A 115 3.57 17.86 18.82
CA SER A 115 4.24 16.74 19.52
C SER A 115 5.77 16.92 19.56
N GLY A 116 6.37 17.39 18.48
CA GLY A 116 7.80 17.71 18.40
C GLY A 116 8.18 18.87 19.32
N LYS A 117 7.43 19.99 19.27
CA LYS A 117 7.66 21.14 20.16
C LYS A 117 7.53 20.78 21.63
N PHE A 118 6.53 19.99 22.01
CA PHE A 118 6.37 19.51 23.38
C PHE A 118 7.52 18.60 23.82
N THR A 119 7.98 17.71 22.93
CA THR A 119 9.14 16.85 23.20
C THR A 119 10.41 17.67 23.43
N GLU A 120 10.66 18.68 22.61
CA GLU A 120 11.81 19.58 22.77
C GLU A 120 11.71 20.42 24.04
N LEU A 121 10.53 20.99 24.31
CA LEU A 121 10.28 21.77 25.51
C LEU A 121 10.49 20.93 26.78
N LYS A 122 9.98 19.70 26.80
CA LYS A 122 10.17 18.76 27.90
C LYS A 122 11.67 18.52 28.16
N LYS A 123 12.45 18.26 27.12
CA LYS A 123 13.92 18.09 27.26
C LYS A 123 14.60 19.33 27.85
N LYS A 124 14.25 20.53 27.37
CA LYS A 124 14.81 21.79 27.90
C LYS A 124 14.48 21.98 29.38
N LEU A 125 13.24 21.71 29.77
CA LEU A 125 12.80 21.81 31.16
C LEU A 125 13.50 20.79 32.07
N GLU A 126 13.72 19.56 31.60
CA GLU A 126 14.46 18.54 32.35
C GLU A 126 15.93 18.95 32.58
N VAL A 127 16.59 19.51 31.56
CA VAL A 127 17.97 20.03 31.67
C VAL A 127 18.04 21.20 32.65
N GLN A 128 17.13 22.18 32.52
CA GLN A 128 17.08 23.32 33.43
C GLN A 128 16.83 22.89 34.88
N LYS A 129 15.88 21.97 35.11
CA LYS A 129 15.64 21.40 36.44
C LYS A 129 16.89 20.74 37.01
N CYS A 130 17.63 19.98 36.21
CA CYS A 130 18.86 19.32 36.65
C CYS A 130 19.94 20.34 37.05
N MET A 131 20.16 21.37 36.22
CA MET A 131 21.10 22.46 36.52
C MET A 131 20.72 23.20 37.81
N GLN A 132 19.45 23.53 37.98
CA GLN A 132 18.97 24.26 39.14
C GLN A 132 19.07 23.42 40.42
N PHE A 133 18.80 22.12 40.33
CA PHE A 133 18.98 21.19 41.45
C PHE A 133 20.45 21.06 41.85
N ALA A 134 21.36 20.97 40.88
CA ALA A 134 22.80 20.93 41.13
C ALA A 134 23.28 22.24 41.78
N GLN A 135 22.89 23.39 41.23
CA GLN A 135 23.24 24.72 41.76
C GLN A 135 22.82 24.86 43.22
N ASN A 136 21.54 24.58 43.51
CA ASN A 136 20.98 24.71 44.86
C ASN A 136 21.68 23.80 45.87
N LYS A 137 22.04 22.57 45.46
CA LYS A 137 22.77 21.63 46.33
C LYS A 137 24.18 22.14 46.65
N TRP A 138 24.87 22.75 45.69
CA TRP A 138 26.21 23.31 45.90
C TRP A 138 26.20 24.58 46.74
N THR A 139 25.21 25.45 46.60
CA THR A 139 25.08 26.64 47.46
C THR A 139 24.79 26.25 48.90
N SER A 140 23.87 25.32 49.15
CA SER A 140 23.56 24.86 50.52
C SER A 140 24.75 24.21 51.23
N LEU A 141 25.64 23.52 50.49
CA LEU A 141 26.86 22.94 51.07
C LEU A 141 27.91 23.99 51.48
N LYS A 142 27.96 25.14 50.80
CA LYS A 142 28.89 26.23 51.13
C LYS A 142 28.46 27.04 52.35
N GLU A 143 27.18 26.98 52.71
CA GLU A 143 26.60 27.71 53.85
C GLU A 143 26.69 26.95 55.18
N ILE A 144 27.18 25.70 55.18
CA ILE A 144 27.40 24.93 56.41
C ILE A 144 28.61 25.53 57.17
N PRO A 145 28.45 26.03 58.41
CA PRO A 145 29.56 26.58 59.19
C PRO A 145 30.65 25.54 59.45
N ARG A 146 31.91 25.97 59.41
CA ARG A 146 33.08 25.11 59.68
C ARG A 146 33.23 24.75 61.16
#